data_AF-A0A973PWD4-F1
#
_entry.id   AF-A0A973PWD4-F1
#
_cell.length_a   1.000
_cell.length_b   1.000
_cell.length_c   1.000
_cell.angle_alpha   90.00
_cell.angle_beta   90.00
_cell.angle_gamma   90.00
#
_symmetry.space_group_name_H-M   'P 1'
#
loop_
_entity.id
_entity.type
_entity.pdbx_description
1 polymer ?
#
loop_
_entity_poly.entity_id
_entity_poly.type
_entity_poly.pdbx_seq_one_letter_code
_entity_poly.pdbx_strand_id
1 'polypeptide(L)' 'SASPSPPLGGPLAPVPTGQMCSMIYGGPQTAHVTGLWHGEPVDETYRRTDGCEVARWNRMVPALPAPTSAGTGNLAA' A
#
# COMPACT_ATOMS: atom_id res chain seq x y z
N SER A 1 5.09 19.40 -0.32
CA SER A 1 4.96 17.96 -0.59
C SER A 1 3.50 17.63 -0.83
N ALA A 2 2.99 17.99 -2.00
CA ALA A 2 1.67 17.59 -2.43
C ALA A 2 1.86 16.28 -3.19
N SER A 3 1.72 15.13 -2.51
CA SER A 3 1.40 13.92 -3.24
C SER A 3 0.06 14.18 -3.90
N PRO A 4 -0.06 14.13 -5.25
CA PRO A 4 -1.36 14.22 -5.90
C PRO A 4 -2.24 13.16 -5.26
N SER A 5 -3.37 13.58 -4.69
CA SER A 5 -4.28 12.61 -4.09
C SER A 5 -4.71 11.64 -5.20
N PRO A 6 -4.58 10.32 -5.01
CA PRO A 6 -4.99 9.36 -6.01
C PRO A 6 -6.50 9.49 -6.26
N PRO A 7 -6.98 9.27 -7.49
CA PRO A 7 -8.40 9.33 -7.81
C PRO A 7 -9.19 8.37 -6.92
N LEU A 8 -10.48 8.65 -6.69
CA LEU A 8 -11.35 7.78 -5.90
C LEU A 8 -11.37 6.37 -6.54
N GLY A 9 -10.78 5.39 -5.86
CA GLY A 9 -10.57 4.02 -6.38
C GLY A 9 -9.15 3.69 -6.83
N GLY A 10 -8.20 4.62 -6.70
CA GLY A 10 -6.76 4.45 -6.93
C GLY A 10 -6.00 3.82 -5.75
N PRO A 11 -4.68 3.57 -5.92
CA PRO A 11 -3.82 3.13 -4.83
C PRO A 11 -3.86 4.16 -3.71
N LEU A 12 -3.96 3.74 -2.46
CA LEU A 12 -4.06 4.62 -1.31
C LEU A 12 -2.78 5.44 -1.10
N ALA A 13 -2.91 6.75 -0.88
CA ALA A 13 -1.79 7.63 -0.53
C ALA A 13 -1.14 7.25 0.82
N PRO A 14 0.11 7.69 1.08
CA PRO A 14 0.80 7.40 2.33
C PRO A 14 0.06 7.94 3.56
N VAL A 15 0.28 7.31 4.71
CA VAL A 15 -0.26 7.82 5.98
C VAL A 15 0.33 9.20 6.25
N PRO A 16 -0.49 10.22 6.59
CA PRO A 16 0.00 11.56 6.88
C PRO A 16 1.00 11.57 8.05
N THR A 17 2.07 12.35 7.91
CA THR A 17 3.04 12.55 8.98
C THR A 17 2.36 13.14 10.21
N GLY A 18 2.53 12.49 11.37
CA GLY A 18 1.92 12.93 12.62
C GLY A 18 0.52 12.39 12.90
N GLN A 19 -0.02 11.52 12.03
CA GLN A 19 -1.23 10.77 12.36
C GLN A 19 -0.93 9.82 13.55
N MET A 20 -1.82 9.81 14.54
CA MET A 20 -1.70 8.88 15.66
C MET A 20 -2.02 7.46 15.19
N CYS A 21 -0.99 6.64 15.12
CA CYS A 21 -1.07 5.24 14.69
C CYS A 21 -0.61 4.33 15.82
N SER A 22 -1.27 3.18 15.96
CA SER A 22 -0.82 2.15 16.90
C SER A 22 0.55 1.60 16.45
N MET A 23 1.41 1.23 17.40
CA MET A 23 2.72 0.61 17.14
C MET A 23 2.63 -0.87 16.74
N ILE A 24 1.61 -1.24 15.96
CA ILE A 24 1.41 -2.62 15.49
C ILE A 24 2.32 -2.85 14.29
N TYR A 25 3.33 -3.69 14.48
CA TYR A 25 4.21 -4.12 13.41
C TYR A 25 3.60 -5.33 12.68
N GLY A 26 3.27 -5.17 11.39
CA GLY A 26 2.69 -6.22 10.56
C GLY A 26 3.71 -7.08 9.81
N GLY A 27 4.99 -6.66 9.78
CA GLY A 27 6.10 -7.39 9.17
C GLY A 27 7.04 -6.52 8.34
N PRO A 28 8.14 -7.09 7.83
CA PRO A 28 9.16 -6.36 7.07
C PRO A 28 8.76 -6.10 5.62
N GLN A 29 7.59 -6.55 5.18
CA GLN A 29 7.19 -6.45 3.78
C GLN A 29 6.99 -4.99 3.37
N THR A 30 7.54 -4.66 2.22
CA THR A 30 7.34 -3.41 1.50
C THR A 30 6.82 -3.72 0.11
N ALA A 31 6.03 -2.81 -0.46
CA ALA A 31 5.58 -2.90 -1.84
C ALA A 31 5.69 -1.53 -2.49
N HIS A 32 6.12 -1.52 -3.75
CA HIS A 32 6.14 -0.33 -4.58
C HIS A 32 5.16 -0.53 -5.73
N VAL A 33 4.12 0.30 -5.78
CA VAL A 33 3.06 0.26 -6.78
C VAL A 33 3.35 1.38 -7.78
N THR A 34 3.77 1.01 -8.98
CA THR A 34 4.03 1.95 -10.07
C THR A 34 3.27 1.55 -11.33
N GLY A 35 2.92 2.52 -12.17
CA GLY A 35 2.28 2.26 -13.46
C GLY A 35 1.12 3.20 -13.73
N LEU A 36 0.09 2.70 -14.42
CA LEU A 36 -1.13 3.45 -14.70
C LEU A 36 -2.31 2.79 -14.00
N TRP A 37 -3.06 3.55 -13.21
CA TRP A 37 -4.27 3.12 -12.53
C TRP A 37 -5.45 3.91 -13.08
N HIS A 38 -6.39 3.23 -13.74
CA HIS A 38 -7.49 3.89 -14.46
C HIS A 38 -7.02 5.00 -15.44
N GLY A 39 -5.82 4.86 -16.01
CA GLY A 39 -5.22 5.84 -16.92
C GLY A 39 -4.40 6.94 -16.23
N GLU A 40 -4.35 6.96 -14.90
CA GLU A 40 -3.55 7.92 -14.12
C GLU A 40 -2.22 7.32 -13.69
N PRO A 41 -1.08 8.03 -13.84
CA PRO A 41 0.20 7.55 -13.35
C PRO A 41 0.20 7.46 -11.83
N VAL A 42 0.68 6.33 -11.32
CA VAL A 42 0.81 6.07 -9.89
C VAL A 42 2.23 5.66 -9.56
N ASP A 43 2.70 6.11 -8.41
CA ASP A 43 4.01 5.78 -7.80
C ASP A 43 3.84 5.85 -6.28
N GLU A 44 3.56 4.71 -5.66
CA GLU A 44 3.15 4.64 -4.25
C GLU A 44 3.88 3.52 -3.50
N THR A 45 4.45 3.86 -2.36
CA THR A 45 5.15 2.89 -1.50
C THR A 45 4.31 2.52 -0.28
N TYR A 46 4.25 1.23 0.00
CA TYR A 46 3.53 0.63 1.13
C TYR A 46 4.51 -0.07 2.07
N ARG A 47 4.26 0.08 3.37
CA ARG A 47 5.01 -0.55 4.45
C ARG A 47 4.03 -1.16 5.46
N ARG A 48 4.54 -1.96 6.40
CA ARG A 48 3.74 -2.61 7.44
C ARG A 48 4.34 -2.38 8.83
N THR A 49 4.89 -1.18 9.04
CA THR A 49 5.67 -0.82 10.23
C THR A 49 4.83 -0.34 11.41
N ASP A 50 3.61 0.12 11.14
CA ASP A 50 2.65 0.64 12.11
C ASP A 50 1.22 0.27 11.71
N GLY A 51 0.26 0.46 12.63
CA GLY A 51 -1.12 0.02 12.42
C GLY A 51 -1.85 0.73 11.29
N CYS A 52 -1.51 1.99 11.01
CA CYS A 52 -2.14 2.72 9.90
C CYS A 52 -1.65 2.19 8.56
N GLU A 53 -0.35 1.95 8.43
CA GLU A 53 0.26 1.37 7.23
C GLU A 53 -0.17 -0.09 7.01
N VAL A 54 -0.32 -0.88 8.08
CA VAL A 54 -0.91 -2.23 8.00
C VAL A 54 -2.36 -2.18 7.52
N ALA A 55 -3.18 -1.26 8.04
CA ALA A 55 -4.56 -1.10 7.60
C ALA A 55 -4.64 -0.65 6.13
N ARG A 56 -3.74 0.26 5.72
CA ARG A 56 -3.60 0.70 4.32
C ARG A 56 -3.20 -0.45 3.40
N TRP A 57 -2.24 -1.28 3.79
CA TRP A 57 -1.85 -2.49 3.06
C TRP A 57 -3.04 -3.44 2.87
N ASN A 58 -3.79 -3.72 3.94
CA ASN A 58 -4.91 -4.67 3.90
C ASN A 58 -6.02 -4.26 2.92
N ARG A 59 -6.26 -2.95 2.74
CA ARG A 59 -7.21 -2.43 1.76
C ARG A 59 -6.74 -2.61 0.31
N MET A 60 -5.43 -2.79 0.11
CA MET A 60 -4.79 -2.97 -1.18
C MET A 60 -4.49 -4.43 -1.53
N VAL A 61 -4.83 -5.41 -0.68
CA VAL A 61 -4.62 -6.85 -0.92
C VAL A 61 -5.22 -7.41 -2.23
N PRO A 62 -6.28 -6.86 -2.85
CA PRO A 62 -6.62 -7.31 -4.21
C PRO A 62 -5.55 -6.95 -5.27
N ALA A 63 -4.70 -5.95 -5.01
CA ALA A 63 -3.63 -5.50 -5.92
C ALA A 63 -2.21 -5.79 -5.38
N LEU A 64 -2.05 -5.99 -4.07
CA LEU A 64 -0.80 -6.36 -3.43
C LEU A 64 -0.79 -7.87 -3.15
N PRO A 65 0.39 -8.52 -3.12
CA PRO A 65 0.45 -9.89 -2.64
C PRO A 65 -0.21 -9.95 -1.26
N ALA A 66 -1.16 -10.88 -1.12
CA ALA A 66 -1.73 -11.19 0.19
C ALA A 66 -0.56 -11.42 1.16
N PRO A 67 -0.68 -11.01 2.43
CA PRO A 67 0.32 -11.30 3.44
C PRO A 67 0.26 -12.80 3.79
N THR A 68 0.54 -13.65 2.81
CA THR A 68 0.89 -15.04 3.02
C THR A 68 2.30 -15.00 3.58
N SER A 69 2.43 -15.26 4.88
CA SER A 69 3.64 -15.89 5.37
C SER A 69 3.91 -17.08 4.44
N ALA A 70 5.00 -17.05 3.69
CA ALA A 70 5.36 -17.95 2.58
C ALA A 70 4.65 -17.70 1.25
N GLY A 71 5.47 -17.45 0.22
CA GLY A 71 5.03 -17.06 -1.10
C GLY A 71 4.38 -18.19 -1.91
N THR A 72 3.45 -17.79 -2.76
CA THR A 72 3.27 -18.34 -4.10
C THR A 72 2.70 -17.19 -4.92
N GLY A 73 3.60 -16.41 -5.50
CA GLY A 73 3.22 -15.38 -6.45
C GLY A 73 2.72 -16.04 -7.73
N ASN A 74 1.45 -15.83 -8.07
CA ASN A 74 0.99 -15.90 -9.45
C ASN A 74 0.67 -14.47 -9.88
N LEU A 75 1.62 -13.93 -10.63
CA LEU A 75 1.53 -12.68 -11.35
C LEU A 75 0.61 -12.95 -12.54
N ALA A 76 -0.65 -12.53 -12.47
CA ALA A 76 -1.47 -12.38 -13.67
C ALA A 76 -1.30 -10.94 -14.14
N ALA A 77 -0.68 -10.80 -15.31
CA ALA A 77 -0.52 -9.55 -16.05
C ALA A 77 -1.87 -8.97 -16.48
#